data_AF-A0A2N6FBE6-F1
#
_entry.id   AF-A0A2N6FBE6-F1
#
_cell.length_a   1.000
_cell.length_b   1.000
_cell.length_c   1.000
_cell.angle_alpha   90.00
_cell.angle_beta   90.00
_cell.angle_gamma   90.00
#
_symmetry.space_group_name_H-M   'P 1'
#
loop_
_entity.id
_entity.type
_entity.pdbx_description
1 polymer ?
#
loop_
_entity_poly.entity_id
_entity_poly.type
_entity_poly.pdbx_seq_one_letter_code
_entity_poly.pdbx_strand_id
1 'polypeptide(L)'
;MRDQELTPQICIDGSAIRRIREKNKLTQLYVAKVVGVTTDTVSRWENNRYPTIRRDNARLLAEALEVDLAEILLNGNGIPDHADASTSRRPLFVKIILTIILLCLSVGAYYYFMYESPADYAFSANRVLPSYAVPDGKFPVRVRLESTGDIKGMILREQFPEGWKLLQSSPPPSSLDNVNGTVRWIIKPDSKPDTISYLLDVPAAVDDSRQYRFVGEVIVNPRDSSIAYAVSGDQLTKAGPYHWADDNGDSVIDDSETLAASESVDEMAALHLSWETIEKIWDAGGYRWKAAERTFVPVRKRSEP
;
A
#
# COMPACT_ATOMS: atom_id res chain seq x y z
N MET A 1 26.30 -83.11 -1.52
CA MET A 1 26.86 -81.93 -2.22
C MET A 1 26.59 -82.08 -3.71
N ARG A 2 25.39 -81.69 -4.19
CA ARG A 2 25.05 -81.70 -5.63
C ARG A 2 23.76 -80.96 -6.04
N ASP A 3 23.10 -80.21 -5.14
CA ASP A 3 21.80 -79.54 -5.45
C ASP A 3 21.87 -78.00 -5.56
N GLN A 4 23.05 -77.38 -5.37
CA GLN A 4 23.22 -75.92 -5.45
C GLN A 4 23.69 -75.41 -6.83
N GLU A 5 23.86 -76.29 -7.81
CA GLU A 5 24.33 -75.91 -9.16
C GLU A 5 23.21 -75.52 -10.14
N LEU A 6 21.93 -75.70 -9.78
CA LEU A 6 20.81 -75.59 -10.72
C LEU A 6 19.93 -74.32 -10.55
N THR A 7 20.23 -73.41 -9.62
CA THR A 7 19.43 -72.19 -9.44
C THR A 7 20.00 -71.03 -10.27
N PRO A 8 19.29 -70.54 -11.31
CA PRO A 8 19.77 -69.45 -12.17
C PRO A 8 19.85 -68.09 -11.46
N GLN A 9 19.16 -67.96 -10.33
CA GLN A 9 19.13 -66.75 -9.50
C GLN A 9 19.59 -67.07 -8.08
N ILE A 10 20.31 -66.12 -7.47
CA ILE A 10 20.80 -66.21 -6.09
C ILE A 10 20.55 -64.89 -5.36
N CYS A 11 20.43 -64.98 -4.04
CA CYS A 11 20.23 -63.82 -3.17
C CYS A 11 21.57 -63.32 -2.64
N ILE A 12 21.88 -62.04 -2.87
CA ILE A 12 23.10 -61.37 -2.43
C ILE A 12 22.84 -60.51 -1.18
N ASP A 13 23.88 -60.35 -0.37
CA ASP A 13 23.91 -59.38 0.73
C ASP A 13 24.52 -58.06 0.22
N GLY A 14 23.67 -57.11 -0.13
CA GLY A 14 24.07 -55.77 -0.60
C GLY A 14 24.92 -55.01 0.41
N SER A 15 24.70 -55.22 1.71
CA SER A 15 25.46 -54.55 2.76
C SER A 15 26.89 -55.09 2.85
N ALA A 16 27.06 -56.41 2.69
CA ALA A 16 28.38 -57.04 2.59
C ALA A 16 29.12 -56.57 1.34
N ILE A 17 28.46 -56.55 0.18
CA ILE A 17 29.02 -56.06 -1.09
C ILE A 17 29.54 -54.63 -0.93
N ARG A 18 28.73 -53.72 -0.38
CA ARG A 18 29.12 -52.31 -0.18
C ARG A 18 30.34 -52.18 0.72
N ARG A 19 30.34 -52.89 1.85
CA ARG A 19 31.42 -52.88 2.83
C ARG A 19 32.73 -53.40 2.25
N ILE A 20 32.69 -54.50 1.50
CA ILE A 20 33.88 -55.07 0.84
C ILE A 20 34.40 -54.08 -0.22
N ARG A 21 33.50 -53.51 -1.04
CA ARG A 21 33.86 -52.50 -2.04
C ARG A 21 34.56 -51.30 -1.41
N GLU A 22 34.00 -50.74 -0.34
CA GLU A 22 34.56 -49.57 0.35
C GLU A 22 35.89 -49.90 1.05
N LYS A 23 36.00 -51.09 1.65
CA LYS A 23 37.26 -51.59 2.25
C LYS A 23 38.37 -51.68 1.19
N ASN A 24 38.05 -52.17 0.00
CA ASN A 24 38.98 -52.28 -1.13
C ASN A 24 39.15 -50.95 -1.89
N LYS A 25 38.54 -49.85 -1.42
CA LYS A 25 38.57 -48.50 -2.02
C LYS A 25 38.12 -48.46 -3.49
N LEU A 26 37.24 -49.39 -3.88
CA LEU A 26 36.71 -49.46 -5.23
C LEU A 26 35.51 -48.51 -5.38
N THR A 27 35.41 -47.86 -6.55
CA THR A 27 34.23 -47.06 -6.88
C THR A 27 33.12 -47.94 -7.43
N GLN A 28 31.86 -47.54 -7.27
CA GLN A 28 30.74 -48.22 -7.93
C GLN A 28 30.89 -48.22 -9.45
N LEU A 29 31.51 -47.17 -10.02
CA LEU A 29 31.83 -47.09 -11.45
C LEU A 29 32.83 -48.16 -11.90
N TYR A 30 33.85 -48.44 -11.08
CA TYR A 30 34.80 -49.51 -11.36
C TYR A 30 34.10 -50.88 -11.36
N VAL A 31 33.35 -51.19 -10.30
CA VAL A 31 32.63 -52.47 -10.18
C VAL A 31 31.63 -52.64 -11.32
N ALA A 32 30.88 -51.60 -11.66
CA ALA A 32 29.94 -51.61 -12.77
C ALA A 32 30.62 -51.96 -14.12
N LYS A 33 31.80 -51.38 -14.39
CA LYS A 33 32.57 -51.67 -15.61
C LYS A 33 33.07 -53.12 -15.65
N VAL A 34 33.57 -53.66 -14.54
CA VAL A 34 34.09 -55.04 -14.48
C VAL A 34 32.95 -56.05 -14.61
N VAL A 35 31.81 -55.81 -13.96
CA VAL A 35 30.64 -56.71 -14.00
C VAL A 35 29.83 -56.56 -15.29
N GLY A 36 30.04 -55.49 -16.07
CA GLY A 36 29.32 -55.24 -17.32
C GLY A 36 27.89 -54.72 -17.11
N VAL A 37 27.64 -53.99 -16.03
CA VAL A 37 26.34 -53.39 -15.69
C VAL A 37 26.46 -51.88 -15.49
N THR A 38 25.33 -51.19 -15.28
CA THR A 38 25.34 -49.75 -14.97
C THR A 38 25.65 -49.51 -13.49
N THR A 39 26.17 -48.32 -13.16
CA THR A 39 26.38 -47.88 -11.77
C THR A 39 25.11 -47.90 -10.93
N ASP A 40 23.96 -47.57 -11.54
CA ASP A 40 22.64 -47.66 -10.91
C ASP A 40 22.28 -49.10 -10.50
N THR A 41 22.66 -50.08 -11.32
CA THR A 41 22.45 -51.51 -11.02
C THR A 41 23.25 -51.93 -9.78
N VAL A 42 24.54 -51.54 -9.71
CA VAL A 42 25.40 -51.79 -8.54
C VAL A 42 24.85 -51.09 -7.30
N SER A 43 24.40 -49.84 -7.43
CA SER A 43 23.78 -49.09 -6.33
C SER A 43 22.52 -49.79 -5.78
N ARG A 44 21.67 -50.33 -6.65
CA ARG A 44 20.47 -51.07 -6.24
C ARG A 44 20.81 -52.37 -5.51
N TRP A 45 21.85 -53.09 -5.95
CA TRP A 45 22.35 -54.29 -5.28
C TRP A 45 22.89 -53.96 -3.89
N GLU A 46 23.77 -52.95 -3.78
CA GLU A 46 24.37 -52.52 -2.51
C GLU A 46 23.35 -52.02 -1.49
N ASN A 47 22.23 -51.45 -1.95
CA ASN A 47 21.15 -50.98 -1.09
C ASN A 47 20.04 -52.03 -0.85
N ASN A 48 20.26 -53.30 -1.23
CA ASN A 48 19.29 -54.40 -1.10
C ASN A 48 17.92 -54.10 -1.75
N ARG A 49 17.87 -53.23 -2.76
CA ARG A 49 16.62 -52.92 -3.48
C ARG A 49 16.21 -54.05 -4.43
N TYR A 50 17.19 -54.79 -4.96
CA TYR A 50 17.00 -56.01 -5.76
C TYR A 50 18.03 -57.06 -5.35
N PRO A 51 17.79 -57.79 -4.24
CA PRO A 51 18.77 -58.73 -3.69
C PRO A 51 18.86 -60.03 -4.49
N THR A 52 17.89 -60.32 -5.35
CA THR A 52 17.92 -61.51 -6.21
C THR A 52 18.52 -61.17 -7.58
N ILE A 53 19.68 -61.76 -7.90
CA ILE A 53 20.40 -61.51 -9.17
C ILE A 53 20.76 -62.83 -9.88
N ARG A 54 21.09 -62.76 -11.17
CA ARG A 54 21.59 -63.92 -11.91
C ARG A 54 22.90 -64.40 -11.31
N ARG A 55 23.08 -65.71 -11.20
CA ARG A 55 24.29 -66.32 -10.61
C ARG A 55 25.58 -65.86 -11.32
N ASP A 56 25.54 -65.69 -12.64
CA ASP A 56 26.69 -65.21 -13.42
C ASP A 56 27.09 -63.79 -13.03
N ASN A 57 26.12 -62.90 -12.82
CA ASN A 57 26.38 -61.53 -12.36
C ASN A 57 26.95 -61.53 -10.94
N ALA A 58 26.49 -62.43 -10.07
CA ALA A 58 27.03 -62.56 -8.72
C ALA A 58 28.47 -63.08 -8.72
N ARG A 59 28.81 -64.01 -9.63
CA ARG A 59 30.20 -64.48 -9.81
C ARG A 59 31.11 -63.35 -10.28
N LEU A 60 30.69 -62.61 -11.30
CA LEU A 60 31.43 -61.43 -11.77
C LEU A 60 31.58 -60.37 -10.67
N LEU A 61 30.56 -60.20 -9.83
CA LEU A 61 30.61 -59.29 -8.69
C LEU A 61 31.60 -59.75 -7.63
N ALA A 62 31.64 -61.05 -7.31
CA ALA A 62 32.61 -61.62 -6.36
C ALA A 62 34.04 -61.49 -6.90
N GLU A 63 34.24 -61.75 -8.20
CA GLU A 63 35.53 -61.57 -8.89
C GLU A 63 35.98 -60.10 -8.89
N ALA A 64 35.08 -59.16 -9.21
CA ALA A 64 35.37 -57.73 -9.17
C ALA A 64 35.71 -57.20 -7.76
N LEU A 65 35.26 -57.90 -6.72
CA LEU A 65 35.52 -57.58 -5.32
C LEU A 65 36.67 -58.39 -4.71
N GLU A 66 37.26 -59.32 -5.48
CA GLU A 66 38.33 -60.23 -5.06
C GLU A 66 37.97 -61.07 -3.83
N VAL A 67 36.72 -61.57 -3.75
CA VAL A 67 36.22 -62.41 -2.65
C VAL A 67 35.55 -63.68 -3.17
N ASP A 68 35.40 -64.68 -2.31
CA ASP A 68 34.62 -65.88 -2.65
C ASP A 68 33.13 -65.52 -2.80
N LEU A 69 32.43 -66.19 -3.72
CA LEU A 69 31.00 -65.97 -3.94
C LEU A 69 30.20 -66.12 -2.64
N ALA A 70 30.56 -67.05 -1.76
CA ALA A 70 29.89 -67.27 -0.48
C ALA A 70 29.91 -66.05 0.45
N GLU A 71 30.91 -65.16 0.33
CA GLU A 71 31.02 -63.96 1.19
C GLU A 71 29.98 -62.88 0.86
N ILE A 72 29.45 -62.89 -0.37
CA ILE A 72 28.46 -61.92 -0.82
C ILE A 72 27.04 -62.50 -0.87
N LEU A 73 26.85 -63.77 -0.47
CA LEU A 73 25.52 -64.39 -0.40
C LEU A 73 24.84 -64.07 0.91
N LEU A 74 23.52 -63.90 0.83
CA LEU A 74 22.68 -63.79 2.02
C LEU A 74 22.61 -65.15 2.72
N ASN A 75 23.38 -65.34 3.78
CA ASN A 75 23.30 -66.55 4.61
C ASN A 75 21.97 -66.53 5.38
N GLY A 76 21.26 -67.68 5.41
CA GLY A 76 19.89 -67.83 5.91
C GLY A 76 19.60 -67.50 7.39
N ASN A 77 20.52 -66.84 8.09
CA ASN A 77 20.36 -66.33 9.46
C ASN A 77 20.44 -64.80 9.49
N GLY A 78 19.72 -64.15 8.59
CA GLY A 78 19.69 -62.69 8.48
C GLY A 78 18.43 -62.19 7.82
N ILE A 79 17.27 -62.69 8.27
CA ILE A 79 16.02 -61.94 8.15
C ILE A 79 16.10 -60.86 9.24
N PRO A 80 16.20 -59.57 8.92
CA PRO A 80 15.95 -58.55 9.92
C PRO A 80 14.47 -58.67 10.29
N ASP A 81 14.27 -59.07 11.53
CA ASP A 81 13.01 -59.10 12.24
C ASP A 81 12.24 -57.79 12.02
N HIS A 82 11.02 -57.90 11.50
CA HIS A 82 10.07 -56.80 11.47
C HIS A 82 9.50 -56.62 12.89
N ALA A 83 10.29 -56.06 13.81
CA ALA A 83 9.89 -55.47 15.10
C ALA A 83 11.14 -54.76 15.67
N ASP A 84 11.17 -53.50 16.08
CA ASP A 84 10.13 -52.59 16.49
C ASP A 84 10.65 -51.15 16.39
N ALA A 85 9.71 -50.22 16.25
CA ALA A 85 9.80 -48.84 16.75
C ALA A 85 11.05 -48.01 16.39
N SER A 86 11.09 -47.49 15.16
CA SER A 86 11.28 -46.04 15.04
C SER A 86 9.94 -45.47 14.61
N THR A 87 9.25 -44.84 15.56
CA THR A 87 8.22 -43.84 15.29
C THR A 87 8.56 -43.10 14.01
N SER A 88 7.81 -43.34 12.94
CA SER A 88 7.66 -42.38 11.86
C SER A 88 7.08 -41.12 12.51
N ARG A 89 7.98 -40.28 13.04
CA ARG A 89 7.71 -38.87 13.26
C ARG A 89 7.49 -38.33 11.86
N ARG A 90 6.23 -38.41 11.41
CA ARG A 90 5.68 -37.78 10.21
C ARG A 90 6.33 -36.43 9.99
N PRO A 91 6.55 -36.03 8.72
CA PRO A 91 7.69 -35.25 8.26
C PRO A 91 7.67 -33.83 8.85
N LEU A 92 8.11 -33.72 10.11
CA LEU A 92 8.12 -32.47 10.84
C LEU A 92 9.10 -31.51 10.17
N PHE A 93 10.21 -32.03 9.63
CA PHE A 93 11.20 -31.24 8.91
C PHE A 93 10.65 -30.66 7.60
N VAL A 94 9.82 -31.40 6.85
CA VAL A 94 9.17 -30.89 5.63
C VAL A 94 8.09 -29.86 5.97
N LYS A 95 7.32 -30.09 7.05
CA LYS A 95 6.38 -29.09 7.56
C LYS A 95 7.11 -27.84 8.06
N ILE A 96 8.22 -27.97 8.78
CA ILE A 96 9.06 -26.85 9.24
C ILE A 96 9.61 -26.07 8.04
N ILE A 97 10.12 -26.75 7.01
CA ILE A 97 10.59 -26.10 5.78
C ILE A 97 9.45 -25.35 5.08
N LEU A 98 8.28 -25.97 4.89
CA LEU A 98 7.11 -25.31 4.30
C LEU A 98 6.65 -24.11 5.13
N THR A 99 6.72 -24.22 6.47
CA THR A 99 6.36 -23.11 7.37
C THR A 99 7.38 -21.97 7.28
N ILE A 100 8.68 -22.28 7.17
CA ILE A 100 9.73 -21.27 6.98
C ILE A 100 9.59 -20.60 5.61
N ILE A 101 9.32 -21.35 4.55
CA ILE A 101 9.09 -20.80 3.21
C ILE A 101 7.85 -19.89 3.22
N LEU A 102 6.76 -20.34 3.83
CA LEU A 102 5.55 -19.54 3.98
C LEU A 102 5.85 -18.26 4.78
N LEU A 103 6.60 -18.38 5.88
CA LEU A 103 7.01 -17.24 6.69
C LEU A 103 7.89 -16.27 5.90
N CYS A 104 8.88 -16.76 5.14
CA CYS A 104 9.72 -15.93 4.28
C CYS A 104 8.92 -15.26 3.16
N LEU A 105 7.94 -15.95 2.57
CA LEU A 105 7.03 -15.35 1.58
C LEU A 105 6.09 -14.32 2.22
N SER A 106 5.59 -14.57 3.42
CA SER A 106 4.77 -13.61 4.17
C SER A 106 5.58 -12.38 4.58
N VAL A 107 6.84 -12.58 5.01
CA VAL A 107 7.76 -11.49 5.33
C VAL A 107 8.15 -10.73 4.06
N GLY A 108 8.44 -11.43 2.96
CA GLY A 108 8.72 -10.82 1.66
C GLY A 108 7.53 -10.04 1.11
N ALA A 109 6.31 -10.58 1.23
CA ALA A 109 5.08 -9.89 0.88
C ALA A 109 4.81 -8.71 1.80
N TYR A 110 5.03 -8.86 3.12
CA TYR A 110 4.92 -7.77 4.08
C TYR A 110 5.88 -6.63 3.72
N TYR A 111 7.15 -6.93 3.47
CA TYR A 111 8.11 -5.93 2.99
C TYR A 111 7.67 -5.37 1.64
N TYR A 112 7.25 -6.17 0.67
CA TYR A 112 6.80 -5.67 -0.63
C TYR A 112 5.59 -4.73 -0.53
N PHE A 113 4.60 -5.04 0.31
CA PHE A 113 3.43 -4.20 0.55
C PHE A 113 3.74 -2.98 1.43
N MET A 114 4.75 -3.07 2.30
CA MET A 114 5.14 -1.96 3.18
C MET A 114 6.21 -1.05 2.55
N TYR A 115 6.90 -1.51 1.51
CA TYR A 115 7.72 -0.72 0.59
C TYR A 115 6.84 -0.15 -0.53
N GLU A 116 5.81 0.62 -0.18
CA GLU A 116 5.45 1.74 -1.07
C GLU A 116 6.68 2.65 -1.06
N SER A 117 7.40 2.71 -2.19
CA SER A 117 8.52 3.64 -2.34
C SER A 117 8.02 5.02 -1.90
N PRO A 118 8.67 5.68 -0.92
CA PRO A 118 8.31 7.05 -0.61
C PRO A 118 8.41 7.81 -1.92
N ALA A 119 7.30 8.46 -2.31
CA ALA A 119 7.34 9.33 -3.47
C ALA A 119 8.54 10.28 -3.30
N ASP A 120 9.32 10.51 -4.36
CA ASP A 120 10.44 11.47 -4.34
C ASP A 120 9.95 12.93 -4.14
N TYR A 121 8.66 13.10 -3.86
CA TYR A 121 7.99 14.33 -3.56
C TYR A 121 7.08 14.16 -2.35
N ALA A 122 6.92 15.22 -1.58
CA ALA A 122 5.86 15.34 -0.58
C ALA A 122 4.85 16.38 -1.05
N PHE A 123 3.58 16.13 -0.78
CA PHE A 123 2.49 16.99 -1.20
C PHE A 123 1.39 17.04 -0.15
N SER A 124 0.87 18.23 0.12
CA SER A 124 -0.32 18.44 0.93
C SER A 124 -1.19 19.56 0.38
N ALA A 125 -2.51 19.39 0.51
CA ALA A 125 -3.50 20.41 0.19
C ALA A 125 -4.37 20.68 1.41
N ASN A 126 -4.49 21.93 1.83
CA ASN A 126 -5.24 22.34 3.00
C ASN A 126 -6.21 23.48 2.64
N ARG A 127 -7.50 23.27 2.87
CA ARG A 127 -8.56 24.25 2.66
C ARG A 127 -8.89 24.97 3.96
N VAL A 128 -9.00 26.29 3.86
CA VAL A 128 -9.58 27.14 4.91
C VAL A 128 -10.91 27.67 4.40
N LEU A 129 -11.96 27.42 5.19
CA LEU A 129 -13.34 27.73 4.86
C LEU A 129 -13.95 28.58 5.98
N PRO A 130 -14.62 29.70 5.67
CA PRO A 130 -15.37 30.43 6.69
C PRO A 130 -16.43 29.56 7.38
N SER A 131 -16.53 29.70 8.71
CA SER A 131 -17.50 28.99 9.55
C SER A 131 -18.94 29.24 9.12
N TYR A 132 -19.22 30.43 8.57
CA TYR A 132 -20.54 30.84 8.12
C TYR A 132 -20.57 31.34 6.68
N ALA A 133 -21.65 31.00 5.99
CA ALA A 133 -22.01 31.46 4.66
C ALA A 133 -23.34 32.19 4.72
N VAL A 134 -23.34 33.48 4.40
CA VAL A 134 -24.55 34.30 4.44
C VAL A 134 -25.49 34.00 3.26
N PRO A 135 -26.80 33.75 3.50
CA PRO A 135 -27.77 33.56 2.42
C PRO A 135 -27.84 34.79 1.49
N ASP A 136 -27.85 34.55 0.18
CA ASP A 136 -27.80 35.60 -0.86
C ASP A 136 -26.56 36.52 -0.77
N GLY A 137 -25.49 36.02 -0.14
CA GLY A 137 -24.23 36.72 -0.04
C GLY A 137 -23.08 35.95 -0.67
N LYS A 138 -21.87 36.42 -0.38
CA LYS A 138 -20.63 35.90 -0.94
C LYS A 138 -19.59 35.70 0.15
N PHE A 139 -18.74 34.71 -0.02
CA PHE A 139 -17.65 34.45 0.93
C PHE A 139 -16.45 33.81 0.22
N PRO A 140 -15.22 34.10 0.69
CA PRO A 140 -14.01 33.57 0.10
C PRO A 140 -13.67 32.17 0.62
N VAL A 141 -12.98 31.38 -0.19
CA VAL A 141 -12.38 30.10 0.15
C VAL A 141 -10.97 30.06 -0.39
N ARG A 142 -10.05 29.46 0.37
CA ARG A 142 -8.66 29.28 -0.06
C ARG A 142 -8.20 27.84 0.16
N VAL A 143 -7.40 27.35 -0.77
CA VAL A 143 -6.76 26.03 -0.74
C VAL A 143 -5.27 26.25 -0.91
N ARG A 144 -4.51 26.01 0.15
CA ARG A 144 -3.04 26.06 0.16
C ARG A 144 -2.49 24.74 -0.35
N LEU A 145 -1.54 24.82 -1.28
CA LEU A 145 -0.89 23.71 -1.93
C LEU A 145 0.59 23.74 -1.55
N GLU A 146 0.99 22.79 -0.72
CA GLU A 146 2.38 22.66 -0.31
C GLU A 146 2.99 21.47 -1.04
N SER A 147 4.15 21.68 -1.66
CA SER A 147 4.86 20.63 -2.37
C SER A 147 6.37 20.76 -2.21
N THR A 148 7.03 19.63 -2.00
CA THR A 148 8.49 19.51 -2.02
C THR A 148 8.91 18.42 -2.98
N GLY A 149 9.99 18.63 -3.74
CA GLY A 149 10.46 17.70 -4.76
C GLY A 149 9.99 18.06 -6.17
N ASP A 150 10.23 17.17 -7.13
CA ASP A 150 9.90 17.40 -8.55
C ASP A 150 8.48 16.94 -8.87
N ILE A 151 7.54 17.90 -8.89
CA ILE A 151 6.16 17.70 -9.34
C ILE A 151 6.01 18.23 -10.77
N LYS A 152 5.60 17.36 -11.69
CA LYS A 152 5.42 17.61 -13.12
C LYS A 152 4.03 18.16 -13.48
N GLY A 153 3.20 18.44 -12.49
CA GLY A 153 1.88 19.04 -12.64
C GLY A 153 0.85 18.44 -11.68
N MET A 154 -0.24 19.17 -11.48
CA MET A 154 -1.29 18.81 -10.53
C MET A 154 -2.67 19.12 -11.09
N ILE A 155 -3.70 18.41 -10.65
CA ILE A 155 -5.09 18.73 -10.94
C ILE A 155 -5.84 18.84 -9.62
N LEU A 156 -6.21 20.07 -9.21
CA LEU A 156 -7.12 20.28 -8.10
C LEU A 156 -8.55 20.14 -8.61
N ARG A 157 -9.36 19.34 -7.91
CA ARG A 157 -10.81 19.23 -8.10
C ARG A 157 -11.46 19.62 -6.79
N GLU A 158 -12.31 20.65 -6.81
CA GLU A 158 -13.16 21.02 -5.68
C GLU A 158 -14.62 20.79 -6.04
N GLN A 159 -15.39 20.42 -5.02
CA GLN A 159 -16.81 20.19 -5.06
C GLN A 159 -17.45 20.96 -3.91
N PHE A 160 -18.21 22.00 -4.26
CA PHE A 160 -19.03 22.79 -3.36
C PHE A 160 -20.51 22.36 -3.49
N PRO A 161 -21.39 22.80 -2.57
CA PRO A 161 -22.79 22.40 -2.59
C PRO A 161 -23.50 22.78 -3.90
N GLU A 162 -24.47 21.96 -4.30
CA GLU A 162 -25.29 22.23 -5.49
C GLU A 162 -26.00 23.59 -5.39
N GLY A 163 -26.05 24.30 -6.52
CA GLY A 163 -26.67 25.62 -6.63
C GLY A 163 -25.81 26.80 -6.13
N TRP A 164 -24.69 26.54 -5.45
CA TRP A 164 -23.69 27.57 -5.12
C TRP A 164 -22.89 27.86 -6.38
N LYS A 165 -22.43 29.10 -6.57
CA LYS A 165 -21.79 29.50 -7.82
C LYS A 165 -20.42 30.12 -7.58
N LEU A 166 -19.43 29.71 -8.35
CA LEU A 166 -18.14 30.38 -8.39
C LEU A 166 -18.27 31.69 -9.15
N LEU A 167 -17.97 32.79 -8.47
CA LEU A 167 -17.98 34.16 -9.02
C LEU A 167 -16.62 34.55 -9.57
N GLN A 168 -15.56 34.25 -8.83
CA GLN A 168 -14.19 34.63 -9.15
C GLN A 168 -13.21 33.62 -8.57
N SER A 169 -12.07 33.42 -9.20
CA SER A 169 -10.97 32.66 -8.63
C SER A 169 -9.62 33.17 -9.13
N SER A 170 -8.59 32.95 -8.32
CA SER A 170 -7.20 33.14 -8.68
C SER A 170 -6.40 31.89 -8.28
N PRO A 171 -5.79 31.18 -9.24
CA PRO A 171 -5.86 31.39 -10.69
C PRO A 171 -7.27 31.08 -11.27
N PRO A 172 -7.54 31.45 -12.54
CA PRO A 172 -8.77 31.07 -13.24
C PRO A 172 -8.93 29.54 -13.32
N PRO A 173 -10.16 29.01 -13.27
CA PRO A 173 -10.38 27.57 -13.33
C PRO A 173 -10.19 27.06 -14.76
N SER A 174 -9.71 25.83 -14.89
CA SER A 174 -9.61 25.16 -16.18
C SER A 174 -10.95 24.58 -16.65
N SER A 175 -11.83 24.25 -15.71
CA SER A 175 -13.19 23.76 -15.97
C SER A 175 -14.09 24.11 -14.79
N LEU A 176 -15.34 24.51 -15.06
CA LEU A 176 -16.32 24.90 -14.06
C LEU A 176 -17.71 24.37 -14.44
N ASP A 177 -18.39 23.79 -13.46
CA ASP A 177 -19.79 23.40 -13.50
C ASP A 177 -20.49 23.97 -12.25
N ASN A 178 -21.12 25.14 -12.43
CA ASN A 178 -21.87 25.82 -11.37
C ASN A 178 -23.22 25.16 -11.05
N VAL A 179 -23.71 24.23 -11.87
CA VAL A 179 -24.98 23.55 -11.60
C VAL A 179 -24.74 22.48 -10.54
N ASN A 180 -23.76 21.61 -10.82
CA ASN A 180 -23.42 20.52 -9.92
C ASN A 180 -22.44 20.94 -8.83
N GLY A 181 -21.81 22.12 -8.93
CA GLY A 181 -20.90 22.66 -7.92
C GLY A 181 -19.46 22.14 -8.02
N THR A 182 -19.01 21.79 -9.23
CA THR A 182 -17.67 21.21 -9.46
C THR A 182 -16.76 22.20 -10.16
N VAL A 183 -15.52 22.33 -9.71
CA VAL A 183 -14.49 23.16 -10.36
C VAL A 183 -13.16 22.42 -10.42
N ARG A 184 -12.39 22.65 -11.48
CA ARG A 184 -11.09 22.03 -11.69
C ARG A 184 -10.04 23.05 -12.10
N TRP A 185 -8.83 22.91 -11.52
CA TRP A 185 -7.64 23.64 -11.94
C TRP A 185 -6.57 22.65 -12.39
N ILE A 186 -6.10 22.82 -13.62
CA ILE A 186 -4.94 22.11 -14.15
C ILE A 186 -3.71 23.00 -13.94
N ILE A 187 -2.87 22.60 -13.00
CA ILE A 187 -1.70 23.34 -12.56
C ILE A 187 -0.48 22.77 -13.29
N LYS A 188 0.14 23.58 -14.13
CA LYS A 188 1.34 23.19 -14.89
C LYS A 188 2.58 23.26 -14.01
N PRO A 189 3.65 22.50 -14.31
CA PRO A 189 4.86 22.47 -13.48
C PRO A 189 5.63 23.79 -13.42
N ASP A 190 5.48 24.67 -14.40
CA ASP A 190 6.05 26.03 -14.44
C ASP A 190 5.26 27.04 -13.60
N SER A 191 3.96 26.82 -13.44
CA SER A 191 3.06 27.63 -12.62
C SER A 191 2.69 26.86 -11.35
N LYS A 192 3.45 27.02 -10.27
CA LYS A 192 3.14 26.43 -8.97
C LYS A 192 2.54 27.51 -8.05
N PRO A 193 1.22 27.77 -8.12
CA PRO A 193 0.59 28.65 -7.15
C PRO A 193 0.63 27.99 -5.78
N ASP A 194 1.07 28.73 -4.77
CA ASP A 194 1.06 28.27 -3.38
C ASP A 194 -0.38 28.23 -2.83
N THR A 195 -1.26 29.10 -3.35
CA THR A 195 -2.67 29.18 -2.93
C THR A 195 -3.59 29.31 -4.15
N ILE A 196 -4.67 28.52 -4.14
CA ILE A 196 -5.84 28.71 -4.99
C ILE A 196 -6.92 29.38 -4.15
N SER A 197 -7.37 30.56 -4.57
CA SER A 197 -8.41 31.33 -3.89
C SER A 197 -9.63 31.49 -4.79
N TYR A 198 -10.83 31.37 -4.24
CA TYR A 198 -12.07 31.57 -4.99
C TYR A 198 -13.18 32.14 -4.12
N LEU A 199 -14.12 32.83 -4.77
CA LEU A 199 -15.26 33.50 -4.16
C LEU A 199 -16.54 32.79 -4.63
N LEU A 200 -17.37 32.38 -3.66
CA LEU A 200 -18.65 31.72 -3.93
C LEU A 200 -19.84 32.65 -3.66
N ASP A 201 -20.87 32.52 -4.48
CA ASP A 201 -22.22 33.05 -4.28
C ASP A 201 -23.10 31.98 -3.64
N VAL A 202 -23.76 32.35 -2.56
CA VAL A 202 -24.63 31.48 -1.77
C VAL A 202 -26.08 31.73 -2.19
N PRO A 203 -26.86 30.70 -2.57
CA PRO A 203 -28.25 30.90 -2.93
C PRO A 203 -29.08 31.42 -1.75
N ALA A 204 -30.11 32.20 -2.02
CA ALA A 204 -31.00 32.73 -0.97
C ALA A 204 -31.76 31.62 -0.20
N ALA A 205 -32.08 30.52 -0.89
CA ALA A 205 -32.80 29.38 -0.33
C ALA A 205 -31.84 28.36 0.28
N VAL A 206 -31.11 28.76 1.32
CA VAL A 206 -30.30 27.87 2.16
C VAL A 206 -30.98 27.64 3.52
N ASP A 207 -30.82 26.45 4.04
CA ASP A 207 -31.32 26.00 5.34
C ASP A 207 -30.28 26.32 6.41
N ASP A 208 -30.62 27.19 7.36
CA ASP A 208 -29.76 27.64 8.46
C ASP A 208 -29.47 26.53 9.49
N SER A 209 -30.29 25.47 9.53
CA SER A 209 -30.05 24.31 10.38
C SER A 209 -29.07 23.30 9.76
N ARG A 210 -28.79 23.42 8.45
CA ARG A 210 -27.98 22.45 7.71
C ARG A 210 -26.52 22.88 7.63
N GLN A 211 -25.63 21.90 7.74
CA GLN A 211 -24.22 22.06 7.40
C GLN A 211 -23.99 21.72 5.92
N TYR A 212 -23.20 22.56 5.27
CA TYR A 212 -22.86 22.46 3.86
C TYR A 212 -21.46 21.90 3.70
N ARG A 213 -21.34 20.79 2.96
CA ARG A 213 -20.09 20.05 2.81
C ARG A 213 -19.33 20.46 1.56
N PHE A 214 -18.02 20.59 1.73
CA PHE A 214 -17.05 20.78 0.67
C PHE A 214 -16.13 19.57 0.58
N VAL A 215 -15.88 19.10 -0.64
CA VAL A 215 -15.00 17.94 -0.90
C VAL A 215 -13.98 18.35 -1.95
N GLY A 216 -12.72 18.00 -1.72
CA GLY A 216 -11.65 18.31 -2.64
C GLY A 216 -10.67 17.17 -2.78
N GLU A 217 -10.04 17.08 -3.93
CA GLU A 217 -8.94 16.16 -4.19
C GLU A 217 -7.93 16.79 -5.15
N VAL A 218 -6.66 16.43 -4.97
CA VAL A 218 -5.56 16.82 -5.86
C VAL A 218 -4.92 15.58 -6.45
N ILE A 219 -4.91 15.49 -7.78
CA ILE A 219 -4.15 14.47 -8.49
C ILE A 219 -2.77 15.04 -8.80
N VAL A 220 -1.72 14.42 -8.27
CA VAL A 220 -0.32 14.80 -8.52
C VAL A 220 0.27 13.91 -9.61
N ASN A 221 1.11 14.48 -10.48
CA ASN A 221 1.81 13.76 -11.56
C ASN A 221 0.87 12.90 -12.45
N PRO A 222 -0.21 13.48 -13.00
CA PRO A 222 -1.27 12.73 -13.69
C PRO A 222 -0.81 11.94 -14.93
N ARG A 223 0.41 12.17 -15.44
CA ARG A 223 0.95 11.51 -16.64
C ARG A 223 1.85 10.30 -16.35
N ASP A 224 2.44 10.21 -15.16
CA ASP A 224 3.46 9.19 -14.84
C ASP A 224 2.95 8.22 -13.76
N SER A 225 2.54 8.75 -12.61
CA SER A 225 2.01 8.01 -11.47
C SER A 225 0.97 8.89 -10.76
N SER A 226 -0.31 8.74 -11.14
CA SER A 226 -1.37 9.57 -10.59
C SER A 226 -1.70 9.12 -9.17
N ILE A 227 -1.17 9.82 -8.18
CA ILE A 227 -1.58 9.67 -6.77
C ILE A 227 -2.58 10.78 -6.47
N ALA A 228 -3.72 10.40 -5.86
CA ALA A 228 -4.76 11.33 -5.44
C ALA A 228 -4.64 11.60 -3.94
N TYR A 229 -4.58 12.88 -3.58
CA TYR A 229 -4.54 13.37 -2.21
C TYR A 229 -5.87 14.07 -1.90
N ALA A 230 -6.52 13.72 -0.79
CA ALA A 230 -7.70 14.46 -0.34
C ALA A 230 -7.30 15.87 0.11
N VAL A 231 -8.13 16.86 -0.20
CA VAL A 231 -7.96 18.21 0.36
C VAL A 231 -8.39 18.17 1.82
N SER A 232 -7.42 18.45 2.69
CA SER A 232 -7.58 18.48 4.14
C SER A 232 -8.06 19.85 4.64
N GLY A 233 -8.20 20.03 5.94
CA GLY A 233 -8.69 21.27 6.55
C GLY A 233 -10.21 21.29 6.68
N ASP A 234 -10.80 22.48 6.57
CA ASP A 234 -12.22 22.70 6.83
C ASP A 234 -13.07 22.04 5.74
N GLN A 235 -14.16 21.38 6.13
CA GLN A 235 -15.05 20.67 5.20
C GLN A 235 -16.50 21.10 5.29
N LEU A 236 -16.85 21.88 6.30
CA LEU A 236 -18.22 22.18 6.65
C LEU A 236 -18.35 23.67 6.93
N THR A 237 -19.39 24.28 6.38
CA THR A 237 -19.81 25.65 6.71
C THR A 237 -21.29 25.65 7.05
N LYS A 238 -21.75 26.61 7.84
CA LYS A 238 -23.15 26.77 8.24
C LYS A 238 -23.76 27.95 7.49
N ALA A 239 -25.04 27.86 7.14
CA ALA A 239 -25.75 29.05 6.66
C ALA A 239 -26.14 29.93 7.87
N GLY A 240 -25.91 31.24 7.77
CA GLY A 240 -26.28 32.17 8.84
C GLY A 240 -25.99 33.62 8.48
N PRO A 241 -26.64 34.61 9.13
CA PRO A 241 -26.51 36.02 8.80
C PRO A 241 -25.20 36.65 9.32
N TYR A 242 -24.10 35.90 9.24
CA TYR A 242 -22.79 36.26 9.78
C TYR A 242 -21.81 36.59 8.67
N HIS A 243 -20.94 37.55 8.93
CA HIS A 243 -19.85 37.92 8.03
C HIS A 243 -18.83 36.78 7.99
N TRP A 244 -18.20 36.54 6.84
CA TRP A 244 -17.24 35.43 6.68
C TRP A 244 -16.01 35.51 7.60
N ALA A 245 -15.75 36.69 8.16
CA ALA A 245 -14.66 36.95 9.09
C ALA A 245 -15.06 36.76 10.56
N ASP A 246 -16.36 36.69 10.86
CA ASP A 246 -16.87 36.36 12.19
C ASP A 246 -16.90 34.83 12.29
N ASP A 247 -15.90 34.27 12.98
CA ASP A 247 -15.67 32.83 13.06
C ASP A 247 -16.60 32.19 14.10
N ASN A 248 -16.90 32.92 15.17
CA ASN A 248 -17.70 32.40 16.28
C ASN A 248 -19.22 32.59 16.09
N GLY A 249 -19.65 33.51 15.23
CA GLY A 249 -21.04 33.82 14.92
C GLY A 249 -21.74 34.66 15.98
N ASP A 250 -21.03 35.54 16.69
CA ASP A 250 -21.59 36.41 17.73
C ASP A 250 -22.01 37.81 17.23
N SER A 251 -21.90 38.03 15.91
CA SER A 251 -22.19 39.31 15.24
C SER A 251 -21.24 40.45 15.61
N VAL A 252 -20.05 40.11 16.10
CA VAL A 252 -18.90 40.99 16.30
C VAL A 252 -17.75 40.44 15.46
N ILE A 253 -16.83 41.30 15.03
CA ILE A 253 -15.54 40.88 14.50
C ILE A 253 -14.53 41.43 15.49
N ASP A 254 -13.89 40.57 16.28
CA ASP A 254 -12.95 40.98 17.31
C ASP A 254 -11.51 41.21 16.77
N ASP A 255 -10.57 41.58 17.63
CA ASP A 255 -9.18 41.85 17.22
C ASP A 255 -8.49 40.62 16.61
N SER A 256 -8.82 39.42 17.09
CA SER A 256 -8.24 38.17 16.60
C SER A 256 -8.80 37.83 15.22
N GLU A 257 -10.12 37.96 15.07
CA GLU A 257 -10.83 37.77 13.80
C GLU A 257 -10.42 38.80 12.75
N THR A 258 -10.20 40.05 13.17
CA THR A 258 -9.72 41.13 12.31
C THR A 258 -8.32 40.83 11.77
N LEU A 259 -7.41 40.35 12.62
CA LEU A 259 -6.07 39.95 12.20
C LEU A 259 -6.12 38.79 11.18
N ALA A 260 -6.91 37.74 11.48
CA ALA A 260 -7.09 36.61 10.58
C ALA A 260 -7.73 37.03 9.24
N ALA A 261 -8.68 37.98 9.28
CA ALA A 261 -9.30 38.55 8.09
C ALA A 261 -8.30 39.36 7.27
N SER A 262 -7.41 40.14 7.89
CA SER A 262 -6.36 40.91 7.20
C SER A 262 -5.43 39.98 6.42
N GLU A 263 -4.93 38.93 7.08
CA GLU A 263 -4.09 37.91 6.42
C GLU A 263 -4.82 37.25 5.25
N SER A 264 -6.12 37.02 5.40
CA SER A 264 -6.96 36.43 4.36
C SER A 264 -7.14 37.37 3.17
N VAL A 265 -7.34 38.67 3.40
CA VAL A 265 -7.44 39.67 2.32
C VAL A 265 -6.12 39.80 1.57
N ASP A 266 -4.98 39.81 2.27
CA ASP A 266 -3.65 39.91 1.67
C ASP A 266 -3.33 38.68 0.80
N GLU A 267 -3.55 37.48 1.33
CA GLU A 267 -3.33 36.22 0.60
C GLU A 267 -4.24 36.10 -0.63
N MET A 268 -5.44 36.68 -0.55
CA MET A 268 -6.46 36.65 -1.60
C MET A 268 -6.63 38.00 -2.31
N ALA A 269 -5.57 38.81 -2.40
CA ALA A 269 -5.63 40.16 -2.98
C ALA A 269 -6.24 40.18 -4.40
N ALA A 270 -6.06 39.10 -5.16
CA ALA A 270 -6.63 38.92 -6.49
C ALA A 270 -8.17 38.80 -6.53
N LEU A 271 -8.83 38.55 -5.39
CA LEU A 271 -10.30 38.47 -5.27
C LEU A 271 -10.96 39.82 -4.91
N HIS A 272 -10.18 40.87 -4.65
CA HIS A 272 -10.68 42.21 -4.29
C HIS A 272 -11.68 42.20 -3.13
N LEU A 273 -11.36 41.46 -2.07
CA LEU A 273 -12.15 41.46 -0.84
C LEU A 273 -12.13 42.85 -0.19
N SER A 274 -13.27 43.31 0.32
CA SER A 274 -13.40 44.66 0.90
C SER A 274 -12.91 44.68 2.34
N TRP A 275 -11.66 45.08 2.55
CA TRP A 275 -11.12 45.37 3.89
C TRP A 275 -11.91 46.49 4.58
N GLU A 276 -12.29 47.53 3.84
CA GLU A 276 -13.04 48.69 4.35
C GLU A 276 -14.35 48.30 5.06
N THR A 277 -15.01 47.22 4.62
CA THR A 277 -16.25 46.75 5.27
C THR A 277 -15.95 46.13 6.63
N ILE A 278 -14.86 45.35 6.74
CA ILE A 278 -14.44 44.70 7.99
C ILE A 278 -14.01 45.74 9.01
N GLU A 279 -13.19 46.72 8.58
CA GLU A 279 -12.72 47.82 9.43
C GLU A 279 -13.90 48.62 10.03
N LYS A 280 -14.90 48.96 9.21
CA LYS A 280 -16.10 49.66 9.70
C LYS A 280 -16.92 48.84 10.69
N ILE A 281 -16.97 47.51 10.53
CA ILE A 281 -17.68 46.61 11.44
C ILE A 281 -16.94 46.53 12.78
N TRP A 282 -15.61 46.36 12.72
CA TRP A 282 -14.73 46.31 13.89
C TRP A 282 -14.83 47.61 14.69
N ASP A 283 -14.71 48.78 14.03
CA ASP A 283 -14.86 50.10 14.66
C ASP A 283 -16.23 50.32 15.34
N ALA A 284 -17.29 49.69 14.82
CA ALA A 284 -18.62 49.79 15.40
C ALA A 284 -18.84 48.84 16.59
N GLY A 285 -18.01 47.81 16.75
CA GLY A 285 -18.14 46.78 17.78
C GLY A 285 -19.32 45.82 17.56
N GLY A 286 -19.79 45.71 16.30
CA GLY A 286 -20.88 44.82 15.93
C GLY A 286 -21.51 45.15 14.57
N TYR A 287 -22.28 44.22 14.03
CA TYR A 287 -22.93 44.38 12.73
C TYR A 287 -24.28 43.67 12.63
N ARG A 288 -24.96 43.88 11.51
CA ARG A 288 -26.12 43.07 11.11
C ARG A 288 -26.15 42.88 9.60
N TRP A 289 -26.68 41.74 9.15
CA TRP A 289 -26.99 41.52 7.73
C TRP A 289 -28.25 42.30 7.32
N LYS A 290 -28.19 42.99 6.17
CA LYS A 290 -29.35 43.57 5.50
C LYS A 290 -29.62 42.83 4.19
N ALA A 291 -30.53 41.84 4.24
CA ALA A 291 -30.87 41.01 3.09
C ALA A 291 -31.30 41.81 1.85
N ALA A 292 -32.07 42.89 2.01
CA ALA A 292 -32.53 43.70 0.88
C ALA A 292 -31.41 44.43 0.12
N GLU A 293 -30.33 44.79 0.82
CA GLU A 293 -29.17 45.49 0.25
C GLU A 293 -28.03 44.51 -0.09
N ARG A 294 -28.12 43.24 0.36
CA ARG A 294 -27.06 42.23 0.30
C ARG A 294 -25.74 42.71 0.90
N THR A 295 -25.83 43.47 1.99
CA THR A 295 -24.68 44.09 2.66
C THR A 295 -24.74 43.90 4.17
N PHE A 296 -23.55 43.83 4.77
CA PHE A 296 -23.38 43.94 6.21
C PHE A 296 -23.30 45.41 6.59
N VAL A 297 -24.06 45.80 7.61
CA VAL A 297 -24.09 47.18 8.09
C VAL A 297 -23.60 47.23 9.54
N PRO A 298 -22.60 48.06 9.84
CA PRO A 298 -22.11 48.24 11.20
C PRO A 298 -23.20 48.75 12.13
N VAL A 299 -23.26 48.22 13.35
CA VAL A 299 -24.22 48.62 14.38
C VAL A 299 -23.44 48.90 15.66
N ARG A 300 -23.45 50.17 16.10
CA ARG A 300 -22.84 50.54 17.38
C ARG A 300 -23.54 49.81 18.51
N LYS A 301 -22.76 49.05 19.29
CA LYS A 301 -23.22 48.50 20.57
C LYS A 301 -23.64 49.69 21.45
N ARG A 302 -24.92 49.76 21.81
CA ARG A 302 -25.42 50.80 22.71
C ARG A 302 -24.70 50.56 24.05
N SER A 303 -23.89 51.52 24.51
CA SER A 303 -23.34 51.51 25.85
C SER A 303 -24.50 51.35 26.84
N GLU A 304 -24.58 50.22 27.54
CA GLU A 304 -25.49 50.10 28.67
C GLU A 304 -25.12 51.18 29.71
N PRO A 305 -26.11 51.92 30.24
CA PRO A 305 -25.87 52.98 31.22
C PRO A 305 -25.36 52.45 32.57
#